data_AF-A0AAW5UXU3-F1
#
_entry.id   AF-A0AAW5UXU3-F1
#
_cell.length_a   1.000
_cell.length_b   1.000
_cell.length_c   1.000
_cell.angle_alpha   90.00
_cell.angle_beta   90.00
_cell.angle_gamma   90.00
#
_symmetry.space_group_name_H-M   'P 1'
#
loop_
_entity.id
_entity.type
_entity.pdbx_description
1 polymer ?
#
loop_
_entity_poly.entity_id
_entity_poly.type
_entity_poly.pdbx_seq_one_letter_code
_entity_poly.pdbx_strand_id
1 'polypeptide(L)'
;MKKILLSSLFFLIAFVANAQGIYTKVKKYDKFDDVVWEKDVKTIIDKGLSKITIETKGKKPVEYTYYDDSWFSLHNGRQDSLSNIVSDIYGYEDQYYIFPKDTVDKATNDLLELYKDASDSIMTSDLIKALVKGEMTLKVLDAPTIVFRTISKFKHFFEYDTDLVWIRFRDGSRIIYSKR
;
A
#
# COMPACT_ATOMS: atom_id res chain seq x y z
N MET A 1 -10.28 -34.50 16.55
CA MET A 1 -9.19 -33.82 15.79
C MET A 1 -9.65 -33.16 14.48
N LYS A 2 -10.53 -33.76 13.67
CA LYS A 2 -11.03 -33.13 12.41
C LYS A 2 -11.83 -31.82 12.60
N LYS A 3 -12.49 -31.62 13.74
CA LYS A 3 -13.29 -30.42 14.02
C LYS A 3 -12.46 -29.17 14.38
N ILE A 4 -11.25 -29.35 14.91
CA ILE A 4 -10.36 -28.23 15.32
C ILE A 4 -9.67 -27.62 14.10
N LEU A 5 -9.33 -28.46 13.10
CA LEU A 5 -8.73 -28.02 11.84
C LEU A 5 -9.65 -27.11 11.01
N LEU A 6 -10.98 -27.35 11.04
CA LEU A 6 -11.93 -26.48 10.32
C LEU A 6 -12.06 -25.10 10.98
N SER A 7 -12.08 -25.02 12.32
CA SER A 7 -12.18 -23.73 13.01
C SER A 7 -10.94 -22.86 12.80
N SER A 8 -9.74 -23.45 12.76
CA SER A 8 -8.50 -22.72 12.46
C SER A 8 -8.46 -22.20 11.02
N LEU A 9 -9.00 -22.95 10.06
CA LEU A 9 -9.04 -22.54 8.65
C LEU A 9 -10.03 -21.38 8.42
N PHE A 10 -11.18 -21.39 9.10
CA PHE A 10 -12.13 -20.27 9.08
C PHE A 10 -11.57 -19.00 9.73
N PHE A 11 -10.78 -19.12 10.80
CA PHE A 11 -10.08 -17.97 11.38
C PHE A 11 -9.05 -17.39 10.40
N LEU A 12 -8.28 -18.23 9.70
CA LEU A 12 -7.32 -17.77 8.68
C LEU A 12 -8.02 -17.05 7.52
N ILE A 13 -9.16 -17.54 7.03
CA ILE A 13 -9.93 -16.89 5.95
C ILE A 13 -10.53 -15.56 6.42
N ALA A 14 -10.98 -15.48 7.69
CA ALA A 14 -11.46 -14.23 8.27
C ALA A 14 -10.34 -13.18 8.44
N PHE A 15 -9.09 -13.59 8.68
CA PHE A 15 -7.95 -12.66 8.71
C PHE A 15 -7.55 -12.14 7.31
N VAL A 16 -7.70 -12.94 6.26
CA VAL A 16 -7.44 -12.48 4.87
C VAL A 16 -8.52 -11.51 4.40
N ALA A 17 -9.77 -11.67 4.84
CA ALA A 17 -10.88 -10.77 4.50
C ALA A 17 -10.73 -9.34 5.10
N ASN A 18 -9.83 -9.13 6.06
CA ASN A 18 -9.65 -7.84 6.73
C ASN A 18 -8.72 -6.86 5.98
N ALA A 19 -8.08 -7.24 4.86
CA ALA A 19 -7.19 -6.37 4.10
C ALA A 19 -7.78 -5.87 2.76
N GLN A 20 -8.98 -6.33 2.39
CA GLN A 20 -9.61 -6.04 1.11
C GLN A 20 -10.70 -4.96 1.26
N GLY A 21 -10.45 -3.76 0.73
CA GLY A 21 -11.45 -2.68 0.70
C GLY A 21 -12.19 -2.65 -0.64
N ILE A 22 -13.53 -2.66 -0.62
CA ILE A 22 -14.36 -2.41 -1.80
C ILE A 22 -14.76 -0.93 -1.81
N TYR A 23 -14.28 -0.19 -2.80
CA TYR A 23 -14.57 1.23 -3.02
C TYR A 23 -15.55 1.38 -4.17
N THR A 24 -16.54 2.25 -4.03
CA THR A 24 -17.62 2.43 -5.03
C THR A 24 -17.40 3.66 -5.89
N LYS A 25 -16.48 4.53 -5.50
CA LYS A 25 -16.24 5.81 -6.17
C LYS A 25 -14.76 6.13 -6.29
N VAL A 26 -14.38 6.69 -7.45
CA VAL A 26 -13.01 7.12 -7.75
C VAL A 26 -13.04 8.55 -8.26
N LYS A 27 -12.21 9.42 -7.67
CA LYS A 27 -12.01 10.81 -8.11
C LYS A 27 -10.55 11.06 -8.43
N LYS A 28 -10.28 11.80 -9.49
CA LYS A 28 -8.95 12.34 -9.78
C LYS A 28 -8.95 13.85 -9.59
N TYR A 29 -7.96 14.32 -8.86
CA TYR A 29 -7.62 15.73 -8.69
C TYR A 29 -6.30 16.01 -9.39
N ASP A 30 -6.14 17.23 -9.89
CA ASP A 30 -4.83 17.72 -10.32
C ASP A 30 -4.05 18.32 -9.14
N LYS A 31 -2.95 18.99 -9.44
CA LYS A 31 -2.04 19.59 -8.45
C LYS A 31 -2.58 20.86 -7.79
N PHE A 32 -3.68 21.41 -8.29
CA PHE A 32 -4.35 22.61 -7.78
C PHE A 32 -5.65 22.28 -7.04
N ASP A 33 -5.85 20.99 -6.71
CA ASP A 33 -7.08 20.47 -6.08
C ASP A 33 -8.34 20.59 -6.96
N ASP A 34 -8.18 20.81 -8.28
CA ASP A 34 -9.29 20.79 -9.22
C ASP A 34 -9.69 19.36 -9.59
N VAL A 35 -10.99 19.09 -9.65
CA VAL A 35 -11.52 17.77 -10.04
C VAL A 35 -11.34 17.58 -11.55
N VAL A 36 -10.41 16.70 -11.94
CA VAL A 36 -10.18 16.34 -13.34
C VAL A 36 -11.28 15.40 -13.84
N TRP A 37 -11.66 14.41 -13.03
CA TRP A 37 -12.78 13.52 -13.33
C TRP A 37 -13.26 12.77 -12.09
N GLU A 38 -14.49 12.26 -12.19
CA GLU A 38 -15.16 11.49 -11.14
C GLU A 38 -15.96 10.35 -11.77
N LYS A 39 -15.90 9.15 -11.16
CA LYS A 39 -16.60 7.95 -11.64
C LYS A 39 -17.13 7.14 -10.48
N ASP A 40 -18.38 6.71 -10.60
CA ASP A 40 -18.96 5.67 -9.75
C ASP A 40 -18.63 4.30 -10.36
N VAL A 41 -17.54 3.71 -9.87
CA VAL A 41 -17.01 2.43 -10.37
C VAL A 41 -16.45 1.61 -9.21
N LYS A 42 -16.88 0.36 -9.14
CA LYS A 42 -16.37 -0.59 -8.15
C LYS A 42 -14.89 -0.82 -8.37
N THR A 43 -14.11 -0.58 -7.32
CA THR A 43 -12.68 -0.85 -7.24
C THR A 43 -12.38 -1.64 -5.99
N ILE A 44 -11.66 -2.74 -6.14
CA ILE A 44 -11.13 -3.52 -5.03
C ILE A 44 -9.67 -3.08 -4.84
N ILE A 45 -9.29 -2.78 -3.61
CA ILE A 45 -7.89 -2.55 -3.26
C ILE A 45 -7.52 -3.59 -2.21
N ASP A 46 -6.56 -4.44 -2.57
CA ASP A 46 -5.99 -5.47 -1.71
C ASP A 46 -4.56 -5.11 -1.34
N LYS A 47 -4.27 -5.14 -0.04
CA LYS A 47 -2.93 -4.88 0.50
C LYS A 47 -2.37 -6.19 1.06
N GLY A 48 -1.43 -6.79 0.33
CA GLY A 48 -0.65 -7.93 0.79
C GLY A 48 0.58 -7.49 1.60
N LEU A 49 1.51 -8.41 1.88
CA LEU A 49 2.71 -8.13 2.71
C LEU A 49 3.72 -7.18 2.06
N SER A 50 3.85 -7.20 0.74
CA SER A 50 4.84 -6.41 -0.01
C SER A 50 4.29 -5.85 -1.32
N LYS A 51 2.99 -6.03 -1.55
CA LYS A 51 2.32 -5.62 -2.78
C LYS A 51 0.93 -5.08 -2.50
N ILE A 52 0.51 -4.16 -3.33
CA ILE A 52 -0.85 -3.61 -3.34
C ILE A 52 -1.41 -3.82 -4.74
N THR A 53 -2.60 -4.40 -4.82
CA THR A 53 -3.31 -4.64 -6.07
C THR A 53 -4.56 -3.77 -6.11
N ILE A 54 -4.74 -3.02 -7.20
CA ILE A 54 -5.90 -2.18 -7.46
C ILE A 54 -6.66 -2.73 -8.67
N GLU A 55 -7.87 -3.22 -8.43
CA GLU A 55 -8.73 -3.82 -9.44
C GLU A 55 -9.98 -2.96 -9.64
N THR A 56 -9.98 -2.12 -10.68
CA THR A 56 -11.17 -1.36 -11.08
C THR A 56 -11.96 -2.12 -12.12
N LYS A 57 -13.28 -2.23 -11.94
CA LYS A 57 -14.19 -2.90 -12.89
C LYS A 57 -13.97 -2.39 -14.33
N GLY A 58 -13.73 -3.31 -15.26
CA GLY A 58 -13.51 -3.00 -16.69
C GLY A 58 -12.10 -2.52 -17.03
N LYS A 59 -11.15 -2.59 -16.10
CA LYS A 59 -9.73 -2.29 -16.34
C LYS A 59 -8.85 -3.48 -15.94
N LYS A 60 -7.65 -3.53 -16.49
CA LYS A 60 -6.62 -4.46 -16.02
C LYS A 60 -6.22 -4.09 -14.58
N PRO A 61 -5.97 -5.08 -13.70
CA PRO A 61 -5.39 -4.84 -12.39
C PRO A 61 -4.08 -4.07 -12.49
N VAL A 62 -3.85 -3.16 -11.55
CA VAL A 62 -2.58 -2.46 -11.38
C VAL A 62 -1.95 -2.95 -10.10
N GLU A 63 -0.70 -3.39 -10.18
CA GLU A 63 0.06 -3.91 -9.05
C GLU A 63 1.24 -2.98 -8.73
N TYR A 64 1.37 -2.69 -7.44
CA TYR A 64 2.49 -1.95 -6.89
C TYR A 64 3.23 -2.81 -5.88
N THR A 65 4.55 -2.67 -5.82
CA THR A 65 5.39 -3.15 -4.72
C THR A 65 5.61 -2.03 -3.72
N TYR A 66 5.75 -2.38 -2.45
CA TYR A 66 6.07 -1.44 -1.38
C TYR A 66 6.91 -2.14 -0.30
N TYR A 67 7.58 -1.35 0.53
CA TYR A 67 8.32 -1.82 1.70
C TYR A 67 7.68 -1.27 2.97
N ASP A 68 7.49 -2.14 3.95
CA ASP A 68 7.06 -1.74 5.29
C ASP A 68 8.30 -1.57 6.17
N ASP A 69 8.92 -0.39 6.06
CA ASP A 69 10.18 -0.03 6.72
C ASP A 69 10.23 1.49 6.88
N SER A 70 10.87 1.99 7.94
CA SER A 70 10.93 3.42 8.29
C SER A 70 11.39 4.37 7.17
N TRP A 71 12.11 3.89 6.16
CA TRP A 71 12.53 4.69 5.00
C TRP A 71 11.48 4.75 3.88
N PHE A 72 10.48 3.87 3.93
CA PHE A 72 9.53 3.60 2.85
C PHE A 72 8.06 3.68 3.29
N SER A 73 7.80 3.75 4.59
CA SER A 73 6.47 3.85 5.16
C SER A 73 6.41 4.84 6.32
N LEU A 74 5.23 5.44 6.50
CA LEU A 74 4.89 6.28 7.63
C LEU A 74 3.56 5.80 8.20
N HIS A 75 3.52 5.64 9.52
CA HIS A 75 2.33 5.18 10.24
C HIS A 75 1.94 6.23 11.27
N ASN A 76 0.76 6.82 11.10
CA ASN A 76 0.22 7.78 12.04
C ASN A 76 -0.91 7.13 12.84
N GLY A 77 -0.63 6.85 14.11
CA GLY A 77 -1.54 6.08 14.96
C GLY A 77 -1.57 4.61 14.57
N ARG A 78 -2.39 3.84 15.27
CA ARG A 78 -2.64 2.42 15.02
C ARG A 78 -3.94 2.01 15.72
N GLN A 79 -4.42 0.79 15.44
CA GLN A 79 -5.72 0.32 15.94
C GLN A 79 -5.89 0.40 17.47
N ASP A 80 -4.80 0.23 18.23
CA ASP A 80 -4.75 0.34 19.70
C ASP A 80 -4.36 1.75 20.21
N SER A 81 -3.97 2.67 19.32
CA SER A 81 -3.56 4.03 19.67
C SER A 81 -3.93 4.99 18.54
N LEU A 82 -5.17 5.49 18.59
CA LEU A 82 -5.70 6.37 17.55
C LEU A 82 -5.03 7.75 17.62
N SER A 83 -4.75 8.30 16.45
CA SER A 83 -4.30 9.67 16.25
C SER A 83 -5.47 10.56 15.82
N ASN A 84 -5.40 11.85 16.17
CA ASN A 84 -6.23 12.85 15.50
C ASN A 84 -5.63 13.10 14.11
N ILE A 85 -6.30 12.61 13.07
CA ILE A 85 -5.81 12.66 11.69
C ILE A 85 -6.13 14.01 11.05
N VAL A 86 -7.36 14.50 11.23
CA VAL A 86 -7.78 15.80 10.71
C VAL A 86 -9.00 16.30 11.47
N SER A 87 -9.02 17.57 11.90
CA SER A 87 -10.21 18.28 12.40
C SER A 87 -11.19 17.43 13.24
N ASP A 88 -10.71 16.88 14.36
CA ASP A 88 -11.47 16.03 15.31
C ASP A 88 -11.91 14.65 14.78
N ILE A 89 -11.35 14.21 13.64
CA ILE A 89 -11.48 12.86 13.12
C ILE A 89 -10.33 12.01 13.67
N TYR A 90 -10.69 11.01 14.47
CA TYR A 90 -9.75 10.08 15.07
C TYR A 90 -9.67 8.77 14.26
N GLY A 91 -8.46 8.27 14.10
CA GLY A 91 -8.21 7.05 13.32
C GLY A 91 -6.72 6.72 13.26
N TYR A 92 -6.34 5.97 12.23
CA TYR A 92 -4.94 5.81 11.85
C TYR A 92 -4.75 5.87 10.33
N GLU A 93 -3.55 6.26 9.91
CA GLU A 93 -3.14 6.32 8.51
C GLU A 93 -1.85 5.54 8.29
N ASP A 94 -1.87 4.64 7.31
CA ASP A 94 -0.67 3.97 6.81
C ASP A 94 -0.32 4.54 5.43
N GLN A 95 0.84 5.16 5.33
CA GLN A 95 1.40 5.68 4.07
C GLN A 95 2.56 4.79 3.62
N TYR A 96 2.58 4.47 2.33
CA TYR A 96 3.64 3.70 1.70
C TYR A 96 4.10 4.36 0.41
N TYR A 97 5.41 4.40 0.18
CA TYR A 97 5.96 4.64 -1.16
C TYR A 97 5.71 3.40 -2.02
N ILE A 98 5.15 3.61 -3.20
CA ILE A 98 4.76 2.53 -4.11
C ILE A 98 5.56 2.57 -5.40
N PHE A 99 5.98 1.39 -5.85
CA PHE A 99 6.73 1.19 -7.08
C PHE A 99 5.93 0.27 -8.01
N PRO A 100 6.00 0.45 -9.34
CA PRO A 100 5.44 -0.54 -10.27
C PRO A 100 5.98 -1.95 -9.97
N LYS A 101 5.12 -2.97 -10.12
CA LYS A 101 5.40 -4.39 -9.81
C LYS A 101 6.85 -4.84 -10.08
N ASP A 102 7.37 -4.57 -11.27
CA ASP A 102 8.63 -5.13 -11.74
C ASP A 102 9.86 -4.28 -11.38
N THR A 103 9.68 -3.19 -10.62
CA THR A 103 10.77 -2.23 -10.33
C THR A 103 11.88 -2.86 -9.49
N VAL A 104 11.50 -3.64 -8.48
CA VAL A 104 12.44 -4.30 -7.56
C VAL A 104 13.18 -5.44 -8.26
N ASP A 105 12.46 -6.24 -9.04
CA ASP A 105 13.05 -7.34 -9.81
C ASP A 105 14.02 -6.80 -10.85
N LYS A 106 13.67 -5.69 -11.51
CA LYS A 106 14.57 -5.00 -12.42
C LYS A 106 15.82 -4.49 -11.72
N ALA A 107 15.69 -3.78 -10.60
CA ALA A 107 16.86 -3.32 -9.82
C ALA A 107 17.76 -4.49 -9.37
N THR A 108 17.15 -5.61 -8.98
CA THR A 108 17.88 -6.83 -8.61
C THR A 108 18.65 -7.41 -9.79
N ASN A 109 18.00 -7.54 -10.96
CA ASN A 109 18.64 -8.06 -12.16
C ASN A 109 19.74 -7.14 -12.68
N ASP A 110 19.51 -5.82 -12.68
CA ASP A 110 20.49 -4.82 -13.11
C ASP A 110 21.76 -4.90 -12.22
N LEU A 111 21.59 -5.08 -10.89
CA LEU A 111 22.71 -5.29 -9.96
C LEU A 111 23.42 -6.62 -10.18
N LEU A 112 22.67 -7.71 -10.37
CA LEU A 112 23.26 -9.02 -10.67
C LEU A 112 24.07 -9.00 -11.97
N GLU A 113 23.61 -8.28 -12.98
CA GLU A 113 24.33 -8.11 -14.25
C GLU A 113 25.60 -7.27 -14.07
N LEU A 114 25.53 -6.18 -13.30
CA LEU A 114 26.68 -5.31 -13.02
C LEU A 114 27.83 -6.06 -12.32
N TYR A 115 27.49 -7.02 -11.45
CA TYR A 115 28.45 -7.79 -10.67
C TYR A 115 28.57 -9.25 -11.11
N LYS A 116 28.16 -9.58 -12.34
CA LYS A 116 28.19 -10.97 -12.86
C LYS A 116 29.57 -11.63 -12.81
N ASP A 117 30.63 -10.83 -12.86
CA ASP A 117 32.03 -11.30 -12.86
C ASP A 117 32.65 -11.27 -11.44
N ALA A 118 31.90 -10.81 -10.43
CA ALA A 118 32.34 -10.83 -9.04
C ALA A 118 32.12 -12.22 -8.42
N SER A 119 33.00 -12.62 -7.49
CA SER A 119 32.84 -13.89 -6.79
C SER A 119 31.60 -13.89 -5.89
N ASP A 120 30.88 -15.03 -5.85
CA ASP A 120 29.77 -15.29 -4.92
C ASP A 120 30.15 -15.07 -3.44
N SER A 121 31.43 -15.20 -3.11
CA SER A 121 31.95 -14.91 -1.76
C SER A 121 31.86 -13.42 -1.37
N ILE A 122 31.82 -12.53 -2.37
CA ILE A 122 31.66 -11.09 -2.21
C ILE A 122 30.19 -10.72 -2.44
N MET A 123 29.59 -11.22 -3.53
CA MET A 123 28.21 -10.96 -3.91
C MET A 123 27.22 -11.88 -3.20
N THR A 124 27.17 -11.76 -1.88
CA THR A 124 26.22 -12.51 -1.06
C THR A 124 24.79 -12.03 -1.28
N SER A 125 23.80 -12.90 -1.03
CA SER A 125 22.37 -12.55 -1.13
C SER A 125 22.00 -11.34 -0.27
N ASP A 126 22.60 -11.22 0.91
CA ASP A 126 22.31 -10.10 1.82
C ASP A 126 22.91 -8.78 1.34
N LEU A 127 24.10 -8.82 0.73
CA LEU A 127 24.68 -7.65 0.07
C LEU A 127 23.80 -7.19 -1.10
N ILE A 128 23.34 -8.13 -1.94
CA ILE A 128 22.44 -7.80 -3.06
C ILE A 128 21.17 -7.14 -2.55
N LYS A 129 20.52 -7.70 -1.52
CA LYS A 129 19.32 -7.09 -0.91
C LYS A 129 19.59 -5.69 -0.37
N ALA A 130 20.74 -5.48 0.28
CA ALA A 130 21.12 -4.17 0.80
C ALA A 130 21.33 -3.13 -0.32
N LEU A 131 22.00 -3.54 -1.41
CA LEU A 131 22.23 -2.68 -2.58
C LEU A 131 20.91 -2.34 -3.28
N VAL A 132 20.02 -3.33 -3.48
CA VAL A 132 18.68 -3.11 -4.03
C VAL A 132 17.91 -2.13 -3.15
N LYS A 133 17.89 -2.33 -1.82
CA LYS A 133 17.22 -1.40 -0.89
C LYS A 133 17.82 0.01 -0.97
N GLY A 134 19.13 0.13 -1.11
CA GLY A 134 19.82 1.41 -1.34
C GLY A 134 19.35 2.10 -2.62
N GLU A 135 19.27 1.37 -3.74
CA GLU A 135 18.75 1.91 -5.00
C GLU A 135 17.28 2.33 -4.88
N MET A 136 16.45 1.51 -4.23
CA MET A 136 15.04 1.83 -4.02
C MET A 136 14.86 3.08 -3.14
N THR A 137 15.74 3.31 -2.17
CA THR A 137 15.73 4.52 -1.33
C THR A 137 15.93 5.78 -2.18
N LEU A 138 16.75 5.73 -3.23
CA LEU A 138 16.91 6.86 -4.15
C LEU A 138 15.64 7.10 -4.98
N LYS A 139 14.93 6.01 -5.36
CA LYS A 139 13.67 6.11 -6.12
C LYS A 139 12.50 6.65 -5.30
N VAL A 140 12.56 6.60 -3.95
CA VAL A 140 11.53 7.16 -3.05
C VAL A 140 11.25 8.64 -3.34
N LEU A 141 12.27 9.41 -3.72
CA LEU A 141 12.15 10.84 -4.01
C LEU A 141 11.14 11.15 -5.13
N ASP A 142 10.97 10.20 -6.05
CA ASP A 142 10.13 10.35 -7.23
C ASP A 142 8.90 9.43 -7.20
N ALA A 143 8.82 8.56 -6.19
CA ALA A 143 7.77 7.56 -6.08
C ALA A 143 6.44 8.18 -5.61
N PRO A 144 5.30 7.77 -6.20
CA PRO A 144 4.01 8.08 -5.63
C PRO A 144 3.86 7.44 -4.25
N THR A 145 2.99 8.02 -3.43
CA THR A 145 2.61 7.46 -2.14
C THR A 145 1.17 7.01 -2.17
N ILE A 146 0.88 5.83 -1.62
CA ILE A 146 -0.48 5.42 -1.31
C ILE A 146 -0.74 5.56 0.18
N VAL A 147 -1.92 6.06 0.54
CA VAL A 147 -2.35 6.18 1.94
C VAL A 147 -3.64 5.41 2.13
N PHE A 148 -3.65 4.57 3.15
CA PHE A 148 -4.85 3.91 3.67
C PHE A 148 -5.29 4.67 4.91
N ARG A 149 -6.48 5.26 4.86
CA ARG A 149 -7.07 5.94 6.01
C ARG A 149 -8.15 5.08 6.62
N THR A 150 -8.03 4.83 7.91
CA THR A 150 -9.07 4.17 8.69
C THR A 150 -9.55 5.12 9.77
N ILE A 151 -10.85 5.40 9.78
CA ILE A 151 -11.48 6.26 10.78
C ILE A 151 -12.23 5.41 11.80
N SER A 152 -12.25 5.87 13.06
CA SER A 152 -13.15 5.32 14.06
C SER A 152 -14.54 5.93 13.88
N LYS A 153 -15.58 5.09 13.80
CA LYS A 153 -16.96 5.58 13.68
C LYS A 153 -17.46 6.28 14.95
N PHE A 154 -16.88 5.95 16.12
CA PHE A 154 -17.31 6.48 17.41
C PHE A 154 -16.12 6.69 18.35
N LYS A 155 -16.06 7.84 19.03
CA LYS A 155 -14.96 8.23 19.95
C LYS A 155 -14.58 7.19 21.02
N HIS A 156 -15.48 6.25 21.35
CA HIS A 156 -15.33 5.29 22.44
C HIS A 156 -15.56 3.81 22.03
N PHE A 157 -15.80 3.50 20.74
CA PHE A 157 -15.99 2.13 20.28
C PHE A 157 -15.05 1.79 19.11
N PHE A 158 -14.49 0.58 19.16
CA PHE A 158 -13.57 0.03 18.17
C PHE A 158 -14.29 -0.47 16.89
N GLU A 159 -15.14 0.36 16.29
CA GLU A 159 -15.69 0.10 14.97
C GLU A 159 -14.91 0.92 13.94
N TYR A 160 -14.15 0.22 13.09
CA TYR A 160 -13.24 0.80 12.13
C TYR A 160 -13.76 0.60 10.71
N ASP A 161 -13.71 1.66 9.90
CA ASP A 161 -13.93 1.55 8.47
C ASP A 161 -12.77 2.23 7.75
N THR A 162 -12.14 1.50 6.81
CA THR A 162 -11.24 2.15 5.85
C THR A 162 -12.08 3.09 5.01
N ASP A 163 -12.06 4.37 5.39
CA ASP A 163 -12.88 5.45 4.85
C ASP A 163 -12.54 5.67 3.37
N LEU A 164 -11.23 5.72 3.12
CA LEU A 164 -10.70 6.00 1.80
C LEU A 164 -9.30 5.42 1.62
N VAL A 165 -8.91 5.34 0.36
CA VAL A 165 -7.52 5.18 -0.06
C VAL A 165 -7.22 6.29 -1.04
N TRP A 166 -6.04 6.89 -0.98
CA TRP A 166 -5.59 7.77 -2.07
C TRP A 166 -4.18 7.46 -2.51
N ILE A 167 -3.91 7.71 -3.79
CA ILE A 167 -2.56 7.78 -4.34
C ILE A 167 -2.25 9.24 -4.61
N ARG A 168 -1.15 9.74 -4.06
CA ARG A 168 -0.59 11.06 -4.36
C ARG A 168 0.64 10.89 -5.24
N PHE A 169 0.66 11.60 -6.36
CA PHE A 169 1.78 11.63 -7.29
C PHE A 169 2.72 12.79 -6.95
N ARG A 170 3.97 12.69 -7.44
CA ARG A 170 5.01 13.70 -7.22
C ARG A 170 4.59 15.11 -7.66
N ASP A 171 3.81 15.19 -8.74
CA ASP A 171 3.34 16.47 -9.27
C ASP A 171 2.27 17.15 -8.41
N GLY A 172 1.83 16.51 -7.32
CA GLY A 172 0.77 16.98 -6.41
C GLY A 172 -0.62 16.47 -6.77
N SER A 173 -0.79 15.88 -7.95
CA SER A 173 -2.06 15.27 -8.34
C SER A 173 -2.39 14.05 -7.47
N ARG A 174 -3.68 13.72 -7.36
CA ARG A 174 -4.11 12.58 -6.53
C ARG A 174 -5.32 11.85 -7.09
N ILE A 175 -5.37 10.55 -6.83
CA ILE A 175 -6.54 9.71 -7.08
C ILE A 175 -7.07 9.25 -5.73
N ILE A 176 -8.36 9.46 -5.47
CA ILE A 176 -9.03 9.08 -4.23
C ILE A 176 -10.08 8.01 -4.53
N TYR A 177 -10.04 6.93 -3.76
CA TYR A 177 -11.00 5.84 -3.73
C TYR A 177 -11.78 5.92 -2.42
N SER A 178 -13.11 5.96 -2.49
CA SER A 178 -13.97 6.10 -1.30
C SER A 178 -15.09 5.06 -1.28
N LYS A 179 -15.48 4.63 -0.08
CA LYS A 179 -16.68 3.83 0.17
C LYS A 179 -17.88 4.78 0.28
N ARG A 180 -18.73 4.81 -0.74
CA ARG A 180 -20.08 5.40 -0.66
C ARG A 180 -21.11 4.30 -0.57
#